data_AF-A0A9E1HZI0-F1
#
_entry.id   AF-A0A9E1HZI0-F1
#
_cell.length_a   1.000
_cell.length_b   1.000
_cell.length_c   1.000
_cell.angle_alpha   90.00
_cell.angle_beta   90.00
_cell.angle_gamma   90.00
#
_symmetry.space_group_name_H-M   'P 1'
#
loop_
_entity.id
_entity.type
_entity.pdbx_description
1 polymer ?
#
loop_
_entity_poly.entity_id
_entity_poly.type
_entity_poly.pdbx_seq_one_letter_code
_entity_poly.pdbx_strand_id
1 'polypeptide(L)'
;MRSKLFVEAENICDNIQKNDYLKHQLAEAEHMAESMENIPLLSYSAFNEYYLTGNRQIYERVYFQRRKLLNALFILAVVYEDDETYIKRLEDIIWAITDEFTWALPAHVAHIKNDKPVKTSL
;
A
#
# COMPACT_ATOMS: atom_id res chain seq x y z
N MET A 1 -10.48 7.27 -26.26
CA MET A 1 -9.17 7.51 -25.62
C MET A 1 -8.75 6.40 -24.64
N ARG A 2 -9.65 5.50 -24.20
CA ARG A 2 -9.29 4.33 -23.34
C ARG A 2 -8.67 3.12 -24.07
N SER A 3 -8.73 3.06 -25.40
CA SER A 3 -8.48 1.83 -26.18
C SER A 3 -7.01 1.53 -26.50
N LYS A 4 -6.03 2.21 -25.88
CA LYS A 4 -4.60 2.06 -26.25
C LYS A 4 -3.61 2.26 -25.09
N LEU A 5 -4.04 2.13 -23.83
CA LEU A 5 -3.11 2.38 -22.72
C LEU A 5 -2.34 1.13 -22.29
N PHE A 6 -2.85 -0.08 -22.47
CA PHE A 6 -2.12 -1.33 -22.19
C PHE A 6 -2.69 -2.44 -23.07
N VAL A 7 -1.97 -2.84 -24.13
CA VAL A 7 -2.39 -4.00 -24.97
C VAL A 7 -2.29 -5.29 -24.14
N GLU A 8 -1.41 -5.29 -23.15
CA GLU A 8 -1.20 -6.35 -22.16
C GLU A 8 -2.40 -6.55 -21.22
N ALA A 9 -3.28 -5.55 -21.11
CA ALA A 9 -4.53 -5.66 -20.34
C ALA A 9 -5.65 -6.34 -21.15
N GLU A 10 -5.43 -6.68 -22.42
CA GLU A 10 -6.34 -7.53 -23.18
C GLU A 10 -6.08 -9.02 -22.85
N ASN A 11 -7.15 -9.79 -22.66
CA ASN A 11 -7.09 -11.23 -22.39
C ASN A 11 -6.20 -11.61 -21.17
N ILE A 12 -6.31 -10.84 -20.08
CA ILE A 12 -5.49 -11.01 -18.85
C ILE A 12 -5.48 -12.48 -18.38
N CYS A 13 -6.66 -13.09 -18.27
CA CYS A 13 -6.78 -14.49 -17.82
C CYS A 13 -6.02 -15.45 -18.75
N ASP A 14 -6.16 -15.30 -20.07
CA ASP A 14 -5.42 -16.14 -21.03
C ASP A 14 -3.90 -15.96 -20.92
N ASN A 15 -3.44 -14.72 -20.71
CA ASN A 15 -2.03 -14.41 -20.55
C ASN A 15 -1.46 -15.07 -19.29
N ILE A 16 -2.21 -15.02 -18.18
CA ILE A 16 -1.85 -15.71 -16.93
C ILE A 16 -1.79 -17.22 -17.17
N GLN A 17 -2.81 -17.80 -17.82
CA GLN A 17 -2.86 -19.25 -18.05
C GLN A 17 -1.72 -19.78 -18.94
N LYS A 18 -1.16 -18.95 -19.82
CA LYS A 18 -0.08 -19.34 -20.74
C LYS A 18 1.33 -19.08 -20.21
N ASN A 19 1.49 -18.36 -19.08
CA ASN A 19 2.78 -17.92 -18.58
C ASN A 19 3.01 -18.34 -17.12
N ASP A 20 3.95 -19.25 -16.89
CA ASP A 20 4.24 -19.78 -15.55
C ASP A 20 4.73 -18.72 -14.55
N TYR A 21 5.45 -17.69 -15.02
CA TYR A 21 5.84 -16.56 -14.16
C TYR A 21 4.60 -15.80 -13.67
N LEU A 22 3.62 -15.55 -14.54
CA LEU A 22 2.39 -14.83 -14.16
C LEU A 22 1.50 -15.67 -13.24
N LYS A 23 1.43 -16.99 -13.45
CA LYS A 23 0.75 -17.91 -12.50
C LYS A 23 1.38 -17.84 -11.12
N HIS A 24 2.71 -17.85 -11.06
CA HIS A 24 3.41 -17.73 -9.78
C HIS A 24 3.12 -16.40 -9.10
N GLN A 25 3.16 -15.28 -9.84
CA GLN A 25 2.82 -13.95 -9.31
C GLN A 25 1.36 -13.88 -8.82
N LEU A 26 0.41 -14.49 -9.53
CA LEU A 26 -0.99 -14.56 -9.09
C LEU A 26 -1.11 -15.35 -7.78
N ALA A 27 -0.47 -16.52 -7.68
CA ALA A 27 -0.46 -17.32 -6.46
C ALA A 27 0.17 -16.58 -5.26
N GLU A 28 1.22 -15.78 -5.49
CA GLU A 28 1.79 -14.92 -4.45
C GLU A 28 0.81 -13.82 -4.01
N ALA A 29 0.05 -13.24 -4.94
CA ALA A 29 -0.99 -12.24 -4.63
C ALA A 29 -2.14 -12.86 -3.82
N GLU A 30 -2.61 -14.05 -4.20
CA GLU A 30 -3.63 -14.81 -3.46
C GLU A 30 -3.16 -15.08 -2.03
N HIS A 31 -1.96 -15.65 -1.87
CA HIS A 31 -1.39 -15.92 -0.56
C HIS A 31 -1.23 -14.63 0.28
N MET A 32 -0.81 -13.51 -0.33
CA MET A 32 -0.75 -12.23 0.37
C MET A 32 -2.12 -11.80 0.89
N ALA A 33 -3.16 -11.85 0.05
CA ALA A 33 -4.52 -11.47 0.41
C ALA A 33 -5.15 -12.40 1.46
N GLU A 34 -4.82 -13.70 1.44
CA GLU A 34 -5.27 -14.68 2.44
C GLU A 34 -4.53 -14.53 3.78
N SER A 35 -3.23 -14.27 3.74
CA SER A 35 -2.40 -14.12 4.96
C SER A 35 -2.75 -12.88 5.79
N MET A 36 -3.59 -11.99 5.26
CA MET A 36 -3.88 -10.68 5.83
C MET A 36 -5.38 -10.40 5.80
N GLU A 37 -6.10 -11.09 6.68
CA GLU A 37 -7.54 -10.90 6.87
C GLU A 37 -7.88 -9.45 7.23
N ASN A 38 -7.07 -8.83 8.10
CA ASN A 38 -7.25 -7.46 8.56
C ASN A 38 -6.11 -6.55 8.09
N ILE A 39 -6.43 -5.30 7.77
CA ILE A 39 -5.43 -4.28 7.43
C ILE A 39 -4.62 -3.94 8.69
N PRO A 40 -3.28 -4.09 8.67
CA PRO A 40 -2.47 -3.86 9.86
C PRO A 40 -2.47 -2.37 10.24
N LEU A 41 -2.50 -2.09 11.54
CA LEU A 41 -2.50 -0.72 12.07
C LEU A 41 -1.11 -0.08 11.93
N LEU A 42 -1.01 0.97 11.13
CA LEU A 42 0.18 1.82 11.08
C LEU A 42 0.02 2.95 12.11
N SER A 43 0.54 2.73 13.32
CA SER A 43 0.32 3.64 14.43
C SER A 43 1.19 4.90 14.35
N TYR A 44 0.68 6.00 14.91
CA TYR A 44 1.46 7.22 15.12
C TYR A 44 2.71 6.97 15.97
N SER A 45 2.65 6.08 16.96
CA SER A 45 3.82 5.74 17.79
C SER A 45 4.96 5.14 16.96
N ALA A 46 4.66 4.25 16.01
CA ALA A 46 5.66 3.70 15.10
C ALA A 46 6.22 4.77 14.16
N PHE A 47 5.36 5.68 13.67
CA PHE A 47 5.79 6.84 12.89
C PHE A 47 6.76 7.70 13.69
N ASN A 48 6.39 8.08 14.91
CA ASN A 48 7.13 8.99 15.76
C ASN A 48 8.46 8.39 16.23
N GLU A 49 8.52 7.09 16.50
CA GLU A 49 9.77 6.40 16.80
C GLU A 49 10.76 6.50 15.64
N TYR A 50 10.30 6.19 14.42
CA TYR A 50 11.15 6.33 13.23
C TYR A 50 11.54 7.80 13.02
N TYR A 51 10.60 8.73 13.13
CA TYR A 51 10.85 10.15 12.97
C TYR A 51 11.91 10.69 13.95
N LEU A 52 11.82 10.33 15.24
CA LEU A 52 12.71 10.89 16.26
C LEU A 52 14.06 10.18 16.35
N THR A 53 14.09 8.86 16.16
CA THR A 53 15.27 8.04 16.44
C THR A 53 15.94 7.47 15.19
N GLY A 54 15.26 7.49 14.05
CA GLY A 54 15.70 6.78 12.85
C GLY A 54 15.44 5.27 12.86
N ASN A 55 14.91 4.70 13.96
CA ASN A 55 14.57 3.28 14.01
C ASN A 55 13.33 2.98 13.14
N ARG A 56 13.58 2.49 11.93
CA ARG A 56 12.54 2.31 10.90
C ARG A 56 11.82 0.97 10.95
N GLN A 57 12.34 -0.03 11.66
CA GLN A 57 11.93 -1.43 11.48
C GLN A 57 10.44 -1.66 11.74
N ILE A 58 9.90 -1.06 12.80
CA ILE A 58 8.51 -1.23 13.21
C ILE A 58 7.57 -0.57 12.19
N TYR A 59 7.88 0.66 11.79
CA TYR A 59 7.11 1.41 10.82
C TYR A 59 7.14 0.76 9.43
N GLU A 60 8.34 0.49 8.90
CA GLU A 60 8.51 -0.05 7.55
C GLU A 60 7.86 -1.41 7.39
N ARG A 61 7.92 -2.28 8.40
CA ARG A 61 7.28 -3.60 8.36
C ARG A 61 5.78 -3.46 8.04
N VAL A 62 5.07 -2.63 8.79
CA VAL A 62 3.62 -2.44 8.61
C VAL A 62 3.32 -1.65 7.34
N TYR A 63 4.10 -0.60 7.07
CA TYR A 63 3.99 0.20 5.85
C TYR A 63 4.09 -0.67 4.59
N PHE A 64 5.11 -1.53 4.49
CA PHE A 64 5.28 -2.42 3.35
C PHE A 64 4.20 -3.51 3.28
N GLN A 65 3.70 -3.99 4.42
CA GLN A 65 2.56 -4.92 4.43
C GLN A 65 1.32 -4.30 3.78
N ARG A 66 0.98 -3.05 4.13
CA ARG A 66 -0.13 -2.32 3.50
C ARG A 66 0.06 -2.15 1.99
N ARG A 67 1.26 -1.78 1.54
CA ARG A 67 1.57 -1.61 0.11
C ARG A 67 1.53 -2.93 -0.67
N LYS A 68 1.99 -4.03 -0.06
CA LYS A 68 1.89 -5.37 -0.67
C LYS A 68 0.44 -5.83 -0.76
N LEU A 69 -0.35 -5.62 0.30
CA LEU A 69 -1.76 -5.96 0.31
C LEU A 69 -2.53 -5.16 -0.75
N LEU A 70 -2.28 -3.85 -0.89
CA LEU A 70 -2.85 -3.01 -1.95
C LEU A 70 -2.59 -3.60 -3.33
N ASN A 71 -1.33 -3.92 -3.64
CA ASN A 71 -0.96 -4.47 -4.95
C ASN A 71 -1.61 -5.83 -5.20
N ALA A 72 -1.62 -6.71 -4.20
CA ALA A 72 -2.23 -8.02 -4.29
C ALA A 72 -3.74 -7.91 -4.56
N LEU A 73 -4.46 -7.11 -3.77
CA LEU A 73 -5.90 -6.90 -3.93
C LEU A 73 -6.23 -6.26 -5.28
N PHE A 74 -5.41 -5.33 -5.77
CA PHE A 74 -5.58 -4.76 -7.11
C PHE A 74 -5.46 -5.83 -8.20
N ILE A 75 -4.42 -6.68 -8.14
CA ILE A 75 -4.24 -7.78 -9.11
C ILE A 75 -5.45 -8.72 -9.06
N LEU A 76 -5.87 -9.14 -7.87
CA LEU A 76 -6.99 -10.06 -7.69
C LEU A 76 -8.32 -9.45 -8.16
N ALA A 77 -8.57 -8.18 -7.89
CA ALA A 77 -9.78 -7.48 -8.36
C ALA A 77 -9.84 -7.36 -9.89
N VAL A 78 -8.68 -7.31 -10.56
CA VAL A 78 -8.61 -7.29 -12.03
C VAL A 78 -8.77 -8.69 -12.63
N VAL A 79 -8.19 -9.71 -12.00
CA VAL A 79 -8.24 -11.10 -12.49
C VAL A 79 -9.59 -11.77 -12.20
N TYR A 80 -10.16 -11.48 -11.04
CA TYR A 80 -11.42 -12.04 -10.55
C TYR A 80 -12.52 -10.96 -10.57
N GLU A 81 -12.81 -10.42 -11.76
CA GLU A 81 -13.73 -9.27 -11.93
C GLU A 81 -15.16 -9.52 -11.41
N ASP A 82 -15.62 -10.78 -11.41
CA ASP A 82 -16.93 -11.19 -10.91
C ASP A 82 -16.98 -11.37 -9.38
N ASP A 83 -15.83 -11.36 -8.69
CA ASP A 83 -15.75 -11.47 -7.23
C ASP A 83 -15.61 -10.09 -6.59
N GLU A 84 -16.75 -9.53 -6.17
CA GLU A 84 -16.82 -8.24 -5.49
C GLU A 84 -16.01 -8.19 -4.17
N THR A 85 -15.60 -9.33 -3.60
CA THR A 85 -14.85 -9.39 -2.34
C THR A 85 -13.52 -8.64 -2.47
N TYR A 86 -12.81 -8.79 -3.58
CA TYR A 86 -11.51 -8.16 -3.76
C TYR A 86 -11.62 -6.65 -3.96
N ILE A 87 -12.64 -6.18 -4.68
CA ILE A 87 -12.91 -4.74 -4.84
C ILE A 87 -13.23 -4.10 -3.48
N LYS A 88 -14.10 -4.69 -2.66
CA LYS A 88 -14.43 -4.13 -1.34
C LYS A 88 -13.21 -4.03 -0.44
N ARG A 89 -12.39 -5.09 -0.40
CA ARG A 89 -11.13 -5.08 0.36
C ARG A 89 -10.12 -4.07 -0.21
N LEU A 90 -10.10 -3.89 -1.54
CA LEU A 90 -9.24 -2.91 -2.21
C LEU A 90 -9.64 -1.48 -1.80
N GLU A 91 -10.94 -1.19 -1.74
CA GLU A 91 -11.46 0.09 -1.25
C GLU A 91 -11.01 0.35 0.20
N ASP A 92 -11.13 -0.65 1.08
CA ASP A 92 -10.71 -0.54 2.49
C ASP A 92 -9.22 -0.23 2.64
N ILE A 93 -8.34 -0.91 1.89
CA ILE A 93 -6.89 -0.65 1.97
C ILE A 93 -6.53 0.71 1.36
N ILE A 94 -7.20 1.13 0.28
CA ILE A 94 -7.02 2.47 -0.27
C ILE A 94 -7.39 3.51 0.80
N TRP A 95 -8.52 3.34 1.47
CA TRP A 95 -8.95 4.24 2.55
C TRP A 95 -7.95 4.25 3.72
N ALA A 96 -7.47 3.09 4.15
CA ALA A 96 -6.49 3.00 5.23
C ALA A 96 -5.14 3.65 4.89
N ILE A 97 -4.77 3.70 3.60
CA ILE A 97 -3.56 4.38 3.12
C ILE A 97 -3.78 5.90 3.06
N THR A 98 -4.96 6.35 2.65
CA THR A 98 -5.26 7.79 2.65
C THR A 98 -5.37 8.38 4.06
N ASP A 99 -5.70 7.55 5.05
CA ASP A 99 -5.71 7.92 6.48
C ASP A 99 -4.31 7.91 7.14
N GLU A 100 -3.24 7.57 6.39
CA GLU A 100 -1.88 7.66 6.92
C GLU A 100 -1.48 9.12 7.19
N PHE A 101 -0.78 9.35 8.30
CA PHE A 101 -0.37 10.70 8.75
C PHE A 101 0.36 11.51 7.66
N THR A 102 1.14 10.84 6.83
CA THR A 102 1.76 11.38 5.61
C THR A 102 2.08 10.23 4.66
N TRP A 103 2.22 10.52 3.37
CA TRP A 103 2.69 9.56 2.36
C TRP A 103 4.21 9.61 2.14
N ALA A 104 4.92 10.47 2.86
CA ALA A 104 6.37 10.43 2.95
C ALA A 104 6.81 9.45 4.05
N LEU A 105 7.93 8.75 3.85
CA LEU A 105 8.58 8.05 4.96
C LEU A 105 8.95 9.05 6.07
N PRO A 106 8.86 8.68 7.36
CA PRO A 106 9.15 9.58 8.47
C PRO A 106 10.49 10.33 8.35
N ALA A 107 11.54 9.68 7.84
CA ALA A 107 12.85 10.29 7.61
C ALA A 107 12.87 11.45 6.59
N HIS A 108 11.84 11.59 5.76
CA HIS A 108 11.71 12.65 4.77
C HIS A 108 10.71 13.74 5.18
N VAL A 109 10.06 13.58 6.34
CA VAL A 109 9.21 14.63 6.90
C VAL A 109 10.11 15.69 7.51
N ALA A 110 9.89 16.96 7.15
CA ALA A 110 10.71 18.04 7.66
C ALA A 110 10.74 18.04 9.20
N HIS A 111 11.93 18.07 9.76
CA HIS A 111 12.09 18.40 11.17
C HIS A 111 11.72 19.86 11.38
N ILE A 112 10.73 20.11 12.24
CA ILE A 112 10.53 21.46 12.77
C ILE A 112 11.76 21.74 13.63
N LYS A 113 12.77 22.36 13.03
CA LYS A 113 13.86 22.96 13.79
C LYS A 113 13.25 24.14 14.54
N ASN A 114 13.28 24.08 15.87
CA ASN A 114 13.01 25.25 16.71
C ASN A 114 14.18 26.25 16.59
N ASP A 115 14.40 26.78 15.40
CA ASP A 115 15.32 27.88 15.19
C ASP A 115 14.57 29.19 15.38
N LYS A 116 14.70 29.69 16.62
CA LYS A 116 14.32 30.99 17.19
C LYS A 116 12.91 31.07 17.80
N PRO A 117 12.79 31.60 19.04
CA PRO A 117 11.50 31.90 19.62
C PRO A 117 10.77 32.94 18.76
N VAL A 118 9.53 32.65 18.40
CA VAL A 118 8.60 33.65 17.86
C VAL A 118 8.49 34.73 18.93
N LYS A 119 9.10 35.89 18.71
CA LYS A 119 8.86 37.06 19.55
C LYS A 119 7.42 37.50 19.29
N THR A 120 6.49 37.04 20.12
CA THR A 120 5.15 37.60 20.17
C THR A 120 5.27 38.96 20.84
N SER A 121 5.37 40.01 20.03
CA SER A 121 5.17 41.38 20.50
C SER A 121 3.66 41.58 20.67
N LEU A 122 3.19 41.47 21.91
CA LEU A 122 1.95 42.11 22.35
C LEU A 122 2.25 43.55 22.74
#